data_AF-A0A3B9ALS4-F1
#
_entry.id   AF-A0A3B9ALS4-F1
#
_cell.length_a   1.000
_cell.length_b   1.000
_cell.length_c   1.000
_cell.angle_alpha   90.00
_cell.angle_beta   90.00
_cell.angle_gamma   90.00
#
_symmetry.space_group_name_H-M   'P 1'
#
loop_
_entity.id
_entity.type
_entity.pdbx_description
1 polymer ?
#
loop_
_entity_poly.entity_id
_entity_poly.type
_entity_poly.pdbx_seq_one_letter_code
_entity_poly.pdbx_strand_id
1 'polypeptide(L)' 'MKKIDMHTHILPERLPNFADKFGYGEFIHLEHHIPGFARMMKGNTFFREIASNCWDPQLRIGEYAH' A
#
# COMPACT_ATOMS: atom_id res chain seq x y z
N MET A 1 23.81 -11.26 -16.75
CA MET A 1 22.40 -11.43 -17.16
C MET A 1 21.53 -10.50 -16.33
N LYS A 2 20.69 -9.66 -16.95
CA LYS A 2 19.74 -8.84 -16.20
C LYS A 2 18.57 -9.73 -15.76
N LYS A 3 18.20 -9.70 -14.49
CA LYS A 3 16.98 -10.33 -13.97
C LYS A 3 15.89 -9.26 -13.96
N ILE A 4 14.70 -9.63 -14.43
CA ILE A 4 13.54 -8.72 -14.48
C ILE A 4 12.42 -9.38 -13.70
N ASP A 5 11.95 -8.69 -12.66
CA ASP A 5 10.69 -9.02 -11.99
C ASP A 5 9.56 -8.29 -12.71
N MET A 6 8.65 -9.05 -13.32
CA MET A 6 7.53 -8.53 -14.10
C MET A 6 6.23 -8.43 -13.30
N HIS A 7 6.21 -8.91 -12.05
CA HIS A 7 4.99 -8.94 -11.23
C HIS A 7 5.25 -8.41 -9.83
N THR A 8 5.21 -7.09 -9.71
CA THR A 8 5.25 -6.39 -8.42
C THR A 8 4.11 -5.38 -8.32
N HIS A 9 3.76 -5.00 -7.09
CA HIS A 9 2.72 -4.03 -6.81
C HIS A 9 3.27 -2.90 -5.92
N ILE A 10 2.88 -1.67 -6.24
CA ILE A 10 3.12 -0.47 -5.45
C ILE A 10 1.81 0.32 -5.37
N LEU A 11 1.56 0.95 -4.23
CA LEU A 11 0.38 1.76 -3.95
C LEU A 11 0.79 3.22 -3.69
N PRO A 12 -0.11 4.19 -3.87
CA PRO A 12 0.09 5.53 -3.32
C PRO A 12 0.22 5.45 -1.79
N GLU A 13 1.13 6.25 -1.22
CA GLU A 13 1.28 6.34 0.25
C GLU A 13 -0.05 6.71 0.92
N ARG A 14 -0.79 7.64 0.33
CA ARG A 14 -2.12 8.03 0.80
C ARG A 14 -3.18 7.45 -0.13
N LEU A 15 -3.84 6.39 0.30
CA LEU A 15 -5.03 5.85 -0.35
C LEU A 15 -6.26 6.20 0.51
N PRO A 16 -7.04 7.22 0.14
CA PRO A 16 -8.15 7.69 0.96
C PRO A 16 -9.32 6.70 0.95
N ASN A 17 -10.22 6.84 1.92
CA ASN A 17 -11.49 6.14 1.91
C ASN A 17 -12.38 6.67 0.79
N PHE A 18 -12.39 5.98 -0.35
CA PHE A 18 -13.21 6.36 -1.50
C PHE A 18 -14.70 6.16 -1.26
N ALA A 19 -15.11 5.42 -0.23
CA ALA A 19 -16.52 5.35 0.14
C ALA A 19 -17.06 6.74 0.55
N ASP A 20 -16.24 7.57 1.19
CA ASP A 20 -16.61 8.94 1.56
C ASP A 20 -16.82 9.82 0.34
N LYS A 21 -16.09 9.56 -0.75
CA LYS A 21 -16.20 10.31 -2.00
C LYS A 21 -17.38 9.86 -2.87
N PHE A 22 -17.60 8.55 -2.97
CA PHE A 22 -18.58 8.00 -3.91
C PHE A 22 -19.92 7.65 -3.25
N GLY A 23 -19.99 7.63 -1.91
CA GLY A 23 -21.22 7.39 -1.15
C GLY A 23 -21.63 5.91 -1.08
N TYR A 24 -20.75 4.98 -1.49
CA TYR A 24 -21.01 3.54 -1.43
C TYR A 24 -19.70 2.73 -1.41
N GLY A 25 -19.85 1.43 -1.17
CA GLY A 25 -18.79 0.44 -1.36
C GLY A 25 -17.87 0.27 -0.16
N GLU A 26 -17.13 -0.84 -0.19
CA GLU A 26 -16.10 -1.17 0.80
C GLU A 26 -14.73 -1.11 0.12
N PHE A 27 -14.36 0.07 -0.35
CA PHE A 27 -13.06 0.27 -0.98
C PHE A 27 -11.93 0.02 0.00
N ILE A 28 -10.75 -0.28 -0.55
CA ILE A 28 -9.52 -0.33 0.24
C ILE A 28 -9.03 1.09 0.50
N HIS A 29 -8.71 1.39 1.75
CA HIS A 29 -7.98 2.59 2.16
C HIS A 29 -6.83 2.24 3.09
N LEU A 30 -5.91 3.19 3.26
CA LEU A 30 -4.72 3.04 4.10
C LEU A 30 -4.81 3.90 5.35
N GLU A 31 -4.67 3.27 6.52
CA GLU A 31 -4.57 3.91 7.82
C GLU A 31 -3.13 3.83 8.35
N HIS A 32 -2.44 4.97 8.32
CA HIS A 32 -1.09 5.12 8.87
C HIS A 32 -1.19 5.25 10.39
N HIS A 33 -0.84 4.18 11.09
CA HIS A 33 -1.02 4.08 12.54
C HIS A 33 0.31 4.05 13.32
N ILE A 34 1.41 3.65 12.67
CA ILE A 34 2.77 3.74 13.20
C ILE A 34 3.74 4.11 12.07
N PRO A 35 4.90 4.72 12.36
CA PRO A 35 5.90 5.06 11.34
C PRO A 35 6.32 3.84 10.53
N GLY A 36 6.21 3.95 9.20
CA GLY A 36 6.64 2.90 8.27
C GLY A 36 5.65 1.75 8.06
N PHE A 37 4.48 1.75 8.71
CA PHE A 37 3.45 0.74 8.52
C PHE A 37 2.05 1.35 8.38
N ALA A 38 1.23 0.75 7.51
CA ALA A 38 -0.15 1.13 7.30
C ALA A 38 -1.05 -0.09 7.34
N ARG A 39 -2.26 0.07 7.90
CA ARG A 39 -3.32 -0.94 7.82
C ARG A 39 -4.11 -0.72 6.54
N MET A 40 -4.24 -1.76 5.74
CA MET A 40 -5.22 -1.83 4.67
C MET A 40 -6.57 -2.19 5.29
N MET A 41 -7.51 -1.28 5.17
CA MET A 41 -8.88 -1.45 5.65
C MET A 41 -9.80 -1.62 4.44
N LYS A 42 -10.74 -2.56 4.52
CA LYS A 42 -11.82 -2.74 3.55
C LYS A 42 -13.11 -2.28 4.22
N GLY A 43 -13.53 -1.04 3.95
CA GLY A 43 -14.51 -0.38 4.81
C GLY A 43 -14.04 -0.40 6.27
N ASN A 44 -14.83 -0.97 7.18
CA ASN A 44 -14.47 -1.05 8.60
C ASN A 44 -13.71 -2.33 8.99
N THR A 45 -13.42 -3.22 8.03
CA THR A 45 -12.78 -4.50 8.29
C THR A 45 -11.28 -4.41 8.06
N PHE A 46 -10.48 -4.83 9.03
CA PHE A 46 -9.04 -5.00 8.83
C PHE A 46 -8.76 -6.09 7.79
N PHE A 47 -8.05 -5.74 6.73
CA PHE A 47 -7.66 -6.68 5.68
C PHE A 47 -6.24 -7.23 5.92
N ARG A 48 -5.25 -6.34 5.99
CA ARG A 48 -3.86 -6.68 6.32
C ARG A 48 -3.04 -5.45 6.70
N GLU A 49 -1.86 -5.65 7.27
CA GLU A 49 -0.86 -4.61 7.45
C GLU A 49 0.19 -4.67 6.33
N ILE A 50 0.67 -3.51 5.90
CA ILE A 50 1.74 -3.36 4.91
C ILE A 50 2.82 -2.43 5.43
N ALA A 51 4.07 -2.72 5.05
CA ALA A 51 5.23 -1.89 5.36
C ALA A 51 5.49 -0.86 4.25
N SER A 52 6.30 0.14 4.57
CA SER A 52 6.61 1.28 3.69
C SER A 52 7.11 0.89 2.31
N ASN A 53 7.75 -0.27 2.14
CA ASN A 53 8.17 -0.74 0.82
C ASN A 53 7.00 -0.90 -0.18
N CYS A 54 5.75 -1.02 0.29
CA CYS A 54 4.56 -1.05 -0.56
C CYS A 54 4.16 0.31 -1.17
N TRP A 55 4.77 1.43 -0.75
CA TRP A 55 4.50 2.77 -1.30
C TRP A 55 5.74 3.67 -1.44
N ASP A 56 6.84 3.39 -0.74
CA ASP A 56 8.11 4.09 -0.85
C ASP A 56 8.96 3.48 -1.96
N PRO A 57 9.12 4.18 -3.11
CA PRO A 57 9.91 3.67 -4.22
C PRO A 57 11.41 3.63 -3.90
N GLN A 58 11.93 4.50 -3.04
CA GLN A 58 13.36 4.53 -2.72
C GLN A 58 13.75 3.31 -1.89
N LEU A 59 12.94 2.96 -0.89
CA LEU A 59 13.12 1.74 -0.11
C LEU A 59 13.05 0.50 -1.01
N ARG A 60 12.04 0.42 -1.88
CA ARG A 60 11.85 -0.70 -2.80
C ARG A 60 12.99 -0.85 -3.81
N ILE A 61 13.54 0.25 -4.33
CA ILE A 61 14.74 0.21 -5.19
C ILE A 61 15.94 -0.40 -4.44
N GLY A 62 16.13 -0.02 -3.16
CA GLY A 62 17.19 -0.57 -2.32
C GLY A 62 17.07 -2.08 -2.10
N GLU A 63 15.86 -2.59 -1.88
CA GLU A 63 15.60 -4.03 -1.71
C GLU A 63 15.98 -4.87 -2.95
N TYR A 64 15.95 -4.27 -4.16
CA TYR A 64 16.27 -4.93 -5.44
C TYR A 64 17.74 -4.75 -5.88
N ALA A 65 18.58 -4.09 -5.07
CA ALA A 65 19.97 -3.79 -5.43
C ALA A 65 20.93 -5.01 -5.34
N HIS A 66 20.41 -6.19 -5.05
CA HIS A 66 21.17 -7.43 -4.80
C HIS A 66 21.23 -8.39 -6.00
#